data_AF-A0A3B1BFZ6-F1
#
_entry.id   AF-A0A3B1BFZ6-F1
#
_cell.length_a   1.000
_cell.length_b   1.000
_cell.length_c   1.000
_cell.angle_alpha   90.00
_cell.angle_beta   90.00
_cell.angle_gamma   90.00
#
_symmetry.space_group_name_H-M   'P 1'
#
loop_
_entity.id
_entity.type
_entity.pdbx_description
1 polymer ?
#
loop_
_entity_poly.entity_id
_entity_poly.type
_entity_poly.pdbx_seq_one_letter_code
_entity_poly.pdbx_strand_id
1 'polypeptide(L)'
;MFTAGTTLLQHAHNSSEKAQVQGLNDFVVYGLTAISTLSSGYMLEHIGWMNMNKLVFGVLGLLFMITLWYVITERKTLGAIKA
;
A
#
# COMPACT_ATOMS: atom_id res chain seq x y z
N MET A 1 -9.15 6.20 2.61
CA MET A 1 -8.74 7.33 1.76
C MET A 1 -7.22 7.35 1.66
N PHE A 2 -6.67 7.44 0.45
CA PHE A 2 -5.21 7.48 0.17
C PHE A 2 -4.68 8.93 0.15
N THR A 3 -5.20 9.78 1.05
CA THR A 3 -5.09 11.24 0.96
C THR A 3 -3.66 11.77 0.98
N ALA A 4 -2.75 11.19 1.76
CA ALA A 4 -1.35 11.66 1.79
C ALA A 4 -0.61 11.40 0.46
N GLY A 5 -0.79 10.20 -0.12
CA GLY A 5 -0.12 9.80 -1.36
C GLY A 5 -0.68 10.48 -2.60
N THR A 6 -2.02 10.58 -2.72
CA THR A 6 -2.65 11.26 -3.85
C THR A 6 -2.38 12.77 -3.83
N THR A 7 -2.23 13.37 -2.64
CA THR A 7 -1.81 14.78 -2.51
C THR A 7 -0.39 15.01 -3.01
N LEU A 8 0.56 14.14 -2.66
CA LEU A 8 1.94 14.21 -3.16
C LEU A 8 1.99 14.08 -4.69
N LEU A 9 1.19 13.16 -5.26
CA LEU A 9 1.09 12.96 -6.69
C LEU A 9 0.60 14.23 -7.41
N GLN A 10 -0.40 14.93 -6.87
CA GLN A 10 -0.87 16.20 -7.44
C GLN A 10 0.12 17.36 -7.25
N HIS A 11 1.00 17.31 -6.27
CA HIS A 11 2.03 18.33 -6.06
C HIS A 11 3.20 18.21 -7.04
N ALA A 12 3.47 16.99 -7.52
CA ALA A 12 4.55 16.72 -8.48
C ALA A 12 4.21 17.11 -9.93
N HIS A 13 2.94 17.45 -10.22
CA HIS A 13 2.45 17.72 -11.58
C HIS A 13 1.91 19.15 -11.75
N ASN A 14 2.01 19.66 -12.98
CA ASN A 14 1.49 20.98 -13.34
C ASN A 14 -0.05 21.00 -13.26
N SER A 15 -0.63 22.17 -12.98
CA SER A 15 -2.09 22.33 -12.79
C SER A 15 -2.94 21.78 -13.94
N SER A 16 -2.44 21.78 -15.17
CA SER A 16 -3.10 21.20 -16.35
C SER A 16 -3.14 19.66 -16.35
N GLU A 17 -2.20 19.00 -15.68
CA GLU A 17 -2.04 17.54 -15.71
C GLU A 17 -2.69 16.85 -14.51
N LYS A 18 -2.97 17.60 -13.43
CA LYS A 18 -3.52 17.05 -12.16
C LYS A 18 -4.82 16.28 -12.36
N ALA A 19 -5.73 16.80 -13.18
CA ALA A 19 -7.01 16.14 -13.45
C ALA A 19 -6.83 14.79 -14.16
N GLN A 20 -5.90 14.73 -15.12
CA GLN A 20 -5.59 13.50 -15.85
C GLN A 20 -4.90 12.47 -14.94
N VAL A 21 -3.92 12.91 -14.15
CA VAL A 21 -3.19 12.05 -13.21
C VAL A 21 -4.10 11.51 -12.11
N GLN A 22 -5.02 12.33 -11.60
CA GLN A 22 -6.03 11.89 -10.63
C GLN A 22 -7.00 10.87 -11.26
N GLY A 23 -7.49 11.16 -12.48
CA GLY A 23 -8.38 10.24 -13.19
C GLY A 23 -7.72 8.89 -13.48
N LEU A 24 -6.43 8.88 -13.83
CA LEU A 24 -5.66 7.64 -14.02
C LEU A 24 -5.49 6.89 -12.70
N ASN A 25 -5.16 7.58 -11.60
CA ASN A 25 -5.03 6.97 -10.29
C ASN A 25 -6.34 6.28 -9.86
N ASP A 26 -7.45 7.00 -9.96
CA ASP A 26 -8.77 6.48 -9.61
C ASP A 26 -9.16 5.30 -10.51
N PHE A 27 -8.92 5.41 -11.83
CA PHE A 27 -9.18 4.31 -12.77
C PHE A 27 -8.41 3.05 -12.42
N VAL A 28 -7.11 3.16 -12.09
CA VAL A 28 -6.28 2.01 -11.72
C VAL A 28 -6.77 1.40 -10.40
N VAL A 29 -7.02 2.22 -9.38
CA VAL A 29 -7.49 1.75 -8.07
C VAL A 29 -8.82 1.02 -8.20
N TYR A 30 -9.79 1.61 -8.89
CA TYR A 30 -11.10 0.99 -9.07
C TYR A 30 -11.07 -0.20 -10.03
N GLY A 31 -10.26 -0.15 -11.09
CA GLY A 31 -10.07 -1.27 -12.01
C GLY A 31 -9.48 -2.50 -11.30
N LEU A 32 -8.44 -2.32 -10.49
CA LEU A 32 -7.86 -3.39 -9.68
C LEU A 32 -8.84 -3.91 -8.62
N THR A 33 -9.66 -3.02 -8.03
CA THR A 33 -10.71 -3.42 -7.09
C THR A 33 -11.76 -4.29 -7.77
N ALA A 34 -12.19 -3.95 -8.98
CA ALA A 34 -13.14 -4.74 -9.77
C ALA A 34 -12.58 -6.13 -10.08
N ILE A 35 -11.32 -6.21 -10.54
CA ILE A 35 -10.63 -7.48 -10.81
C ILE A 35 -10.55 -8.32 -9.53
N SER A 36 -10.10 -7.73 -8.42
CA SER A 36 -9.95 -8.43 -7.14
C SER A 36 -11.29 -8.99 -6.64
N THR A 37 -12.37 -8.22 -6.79
CA THR A 37 -13.71 -8.63 -6.39
C THR A 37 -14.20 -9.81 -7.24
N LEU A 38 -14.00 -9.76 -8.56
CA LEU A 38 -14.32 -10.86 -9.46
C LEU A 38 -13.50 -12.12 -9.15
N SER A 39 -12.21 -11.96 -8.83
CA SER A 39 -11.32 -13.08 -8.48
C SER A 39 -11.58 -13.68 -7.10
N SER A 40 -12.33 -13.02 -6.22
CA SER A 40 -12.51 -13.45 -4.82
C SER A 40 -13.15 -14.85 -4.69
N GLY A 41 -14.13 -15.18 -5.56
CA GLY A 41 -14.77 -16.49 -5.58
C GLY A 41 -13.82 -17.61 -5.98
N TYR A 42 -13.07 -17.41 -7.08
CA TYR A 42 -12.04 -18.35 -7.53
C TYR A 42 -10.98 -18.60 -6.46
N MET A 43 -10.54 -17.52 -5.80
CA MET A 43 -9.52 -17.58 -4.76
C MET A 43 -10.03 -18.33 -3.52
N LEU A 44 -11.30 -18.12 -3.13
CA LEU A 44 -11.91 -18.85 -2.02
C LEU A 44 -12.06 -20.35 -2.33
N GLU A 45 -12.43 -20.71 -3.55
CA GLU A 45 -12.58 -22.10 -3.98
C GLU A 45 -11.25 -22.86 -3.98
N HIS A 46 -10.19 -22.26 -4.53
CA HIS A 46 -8.91 -22.95 -4.75
C HIS A 46 -7.95 -22.85 -3.56
N ILE A 47 -7.88 -21.68 -2.90
CA ILE A 47 -6.96 -21.45 -1.78
C ILE A 47 -7.63 -21.80 -0.45
N GLY A 48 -8.93 -21.52 -0.32
CA GLY A 48 -9.67 -21.72 0.91
C GLY A 48 -9.40 -20.64 1.95
N TRP A 49 -10.39 -20.43 2.81
CA TRP A 49 -10.40 -19.36 3.80
C TRP A 49 -9.18 -19.39 4.74
N MET A 50 -8.81 -20.57 5.25
CA MET A 50 -7.73 -20.71 6.22
C MET A 50 -6.36 -20.37 5.64
N ASN A 51 -6.07 -20.82 4.41
CA ASN A 51 -4.77 -20.55 3.78
C ASN A 51 -4.66 -19.07 3.39
N MET A 52 -5.75 -18.44 2.95
CA MET A 52 -5.79 -16.98 2.73
C MET A 52 -5.41 -16.21 4.00
N ASN A 53 -5.95 -16.60 5.17
CA ASN A 53 -5.59 -15.95 6.44
C ASN A 53 -4.10 -16.14 6.78
N LYS A 54 -3.54 -17.34 6.59
CA LYS A 54 -2.11 -17.58 6.82
C LYS A 54 -1.22 -16.69 5.94
N LEU A 55 -1.59 -16.51 4.67
CA LEU A 55 -0.89 -15.60 3.76
C LEU A 55 -0.93 -14.16 4.26
N VAL A 56 -2.10 -13.68 4.71
CA VAL A 56 -2.26 -12.35 5.29
C VAL A 56 -1.35 -12.17 6.51
N PHE A 57 -1.32 -13.14 7.44
CA PHE A 57 -0.41 -13.09 8.58
C PHE A 57 1.07 -13.04 8.17
N GLY A 58 1.46 -13.78 7.12
CA GLY A 58 2.82 -13.73 6.58
C GLY A 58 3.18 -12.33 6.06
N VAL A 59 2.30 -11.72 5.28
CA VAL A 59 2.51 -10.35 4.74
C VAL A 59 2.56 -9.33 5.88
N LEU A 60 1.64 -9.41 6.85
CA LEU A 60 1.64 -8.53 8.01
C LEU A 60 2.92 -8.67 8.84
N GLY A 61 3.41 -9.90 9.02
CA GLY A 61 4.68 -10.14 9.70
C GLY A 61 5.86 -9.48 8.98
N LEU A 62 5.91 -9.58 7.65
CA LEU A 62 6.95 -8.92 6.84
C LEU A 62 6.88 -7.39 6.95
N LEU A 63 5.68 -6.81 6.83
CA LEU A 63 5.50 -5.35 6.98
C LEU A 63 5.86 -4.88 8.39
N PHE A 64 5.51 -5.66 9.40
CA PHE A 64 5.88 -5.39 10.79
C PHE A 64 7.40 -5.41 10.96
N MET A 65 8.11 -6.40 10.41
CA MET A 65 9.57 -6.47 10.46
C MET A 65 10.24 -5.28 9.77
N ILE A 66 9.75 -4.87 8.59
CA ILE A 66 10.27 -3.70 7.86
C ILE A 66 10.05 -2.43 8.70
N THR A 67 8.85 -2.26 9.26
CA THR A 67 8.52 -1.11 10.09
C THR A 67 9.37 -1.07 11.35
N LEU A 68 9.54 -2.22 12.02
CA LEU A 68 10.36 -2.34 13.22
C LEU A 68 11.83 -2.03 12.91
N TRP A 69 12.36 -2.55 11.80
CA TRP A 69 13.71 -2.25 11.33
C TRP A 69 13.89 -0.76 11.06
N TYR A 70 12.93 -0.13 10.37
CA TYR A 70 12.95 1.31 10.09
C TYR A 70 12.98 2.13 11.37
N VAL A 71 12.08 1.84 12.33
CA VAL A 71 12.02 2.55 13.63
C VAL A 71 13.31 2.35 14.44
N ILE A 72 13.88 1.14 14.46
CA ILE A 72 15.13 0.88 15.18
C ILE A 72 16.28 1.66 14.53
N THR A 73 16.32 1.72 13.20
CA THR A 73 17.38 2.41 12.45
C THR A 73 17.28 3.93 12.64
N GLU A 74 16.09 4.51 12.54
CA GLU A 74 15.86 5.94 12.73
C GLU A 74 16.20 6.41 14.15
N ARG A 75 15.89 5.59 15.17
CA ARG A 75 16.29 5.85 16.57
C ARG A 75 17.81 5.87 16.76
N LYS A 76 18.56 5.04 16.04
CA LYS A 76 20.04 5.05 16.07
C LYS A 76 20.60 6.34 15.48
N THR A 77 20.02 6.82 14.38
CA THR A 77 20.45 8.05 13.71
C THR A 77 20.19 9.29 14.56
N LEU A 78 19.02 9.40 15.20
CA LEU A 78 18.67 10.52 16.09
C LEU A 78 19.46 10.51 17.40
N GLY A 79 19.82 9.34 17.92
CA GLY A 79 20.71 9.21 19.08
C GLY A 79 22.15 9.62 18.79
N ALA A 80 22.65 9.34 17.58
CA ALA A 80 24.01 9.72 17.15
C ALA A 80 24.17 11.21 16.80
N ILE A 81 23.11 11.90 16.41
CA ILE A 81 23.14 13.36 16.13
C ILE A 81 23.09 14.19 17.42
N LYS A 82 22.56 13.63 18.51
CA LYS A 82 22.46 14.30 19.83
C LYS A 82 23.65 14.03 20.76
N ALA A 83 24.54 13.11 20.41
CA ALA A 83 25.76 12.79 21.15
C ALA A 83 26.96 13.54 20.56
#